data_AF-A0A7W1E0A1-F1
#
_entry.id   AF-A0A7W1E0A1-F1
#
_cell.length_a   1.000
_cell.length_b   1.000
_cell.length_c   1.000
_cell.angle_alpha   90.00
_cell.angle_beta   90.00
_cell.angle_gamma   90.00
#
_symmetry.space_group_name_H-M   'P 1'
#
loop_
_entity.id
_entity.type
_entity.pdbx_description
1 polymer ?
#
loop_
_entity_poly.entity_id
_entity_poly.type
_entity_poly.pdbx_seq_one_letter_code
_entity_poly.pdbx_strand_id
1 'polypeptide(L)'
;MSAVPTVPPQLHAAVTNLVLAVDEALGDDLSQPARLLMFEPDDNGLTFGVKELPRCQHPLEVLMGFVAPDEWAALGAVCHGWATRQLTVRPSNAEDRVRIRSIHVSARDGGEIGGYRQAGSPFELAPGPAEGMVPDALRRALGLPTAPASIPTAELAGADWLDAILDDASAVARPPEPVPDWDDVRWEVITGRRVVGDLSPTVATWMDAGMVARWLGPTYPCTTDHLAAVRRSVDPAAYDTIVATFRRWALLA
;
A
#
# COMPACT_ATOMS: atom_id res chain seq x y z
N MET A 1 19.25 -15.53 16.57
CA MET A 1 18.60 -14.20 16.60
C MET A 1 19.67 -13.18 16.27
N SER A 2 19.72 -12.70 15.03
CA SER A 2 20.66 -11.65 14.63
C SER A 2 20.13 -10.32 15.20
N ALA A 3 20.99 -9.56 15.88
CA ALA A 3 20.63 -8.25 16.40
C ALA A 3 20.27 -7.33 15.23
N VAL A 4 19.10 -6.69 15.30
CA VAL A 4 18.74 -5.61 14.37
C VAL A 4 19.78 -4.50 14.57
N PRO A 5 20.55 -4.11 13.54
CA PRO A 5 21.51 -3.04 13.66
C PRO A 5 20.77 -1.76 14.08
N THR A 6 21.13 -1.18 15.21
CA THR A 6 20.61 0.11 15.64
C THR A 6 21.09 1.20 14.68
N VAL A 7 20.14 1.93 14.09
CA VAL A 7 20.36 3.16 13.31
C VAL A 7 21.34 4.05 14.07
N PRO A 8 22.52 4.39 13.52
CA PRO A 8 23.29 5.49 14.08
C PRO A 8 22.40 6.75 14.00
N PRO A 9 22.20 7.52 15.09
CA PRO A 9 21.38 8.74 15.07
C PRO A 9 21.76 9.74 13.95
N GLN A 10 22.99 9.63 13.47
CA GLN A 10 23.55 10.38 12.36
C GLN A 10 22.89 10.04 11.01
N LEU A 11 22.45 8.79 10.78
CA LEU A 11 21.82 8.38 9.52
C LEU A 11 20.41 8.98 9.38
N HIS A 12 19.59 8.97 10.44
CA HIS A 12 18.24 9.55 10.39
C HIS A 12 18.27 11.06 10.14
N ALA A 13 19.21 11.78 10.79
CA ALA A 13 19.42 13.21 10.53
C ALA A 13 19.93 13.47 9.10
N ALA A 14 20.87 12.64 8.62
CA ALA A 14 21.39 12.74 7.25
C ALA A 14 20.30 12.50 6.21
N VAL A 15 19.47 11.46 6.38
CA VAL A 15 18.35 11.15 5.48
C VAL A 15 17.30 12.27 5.51
N THR A 16 16.99 12.84 6.67
CA THR A 16 16.07 13.99 6.78
C THR A 16 16.58 15.18 5.96
N ASN A 17 17.84 15.58 6.19
CA ASN A 17 18.45 16.69 5.46
C ASN A 17 18.49 16.44 3.96
N LEU A 18 18.69 15.18 3.56
CA LEU A 18 18.73 14.78 2.17
C LEU A 18 17.36 14.83 1.50
N VAL A 19 16.29 14.44 2.18
CA VAL A 19 14.92 14.60 1.67
C VAL A 19 14.59 16.08 1.43
N LEU A 20 14.98 16.96 2.36
CA LEU A 20 14.83 18.41 2.20
C LEU A 20 15.66 18.95 1.03
N ALA A 21 16.91 18.51 0.89
CA ALA A 21 17.78 18.91 -0.21
C ALA A 21 17.28 18.40 -1.58
N VAL A 22 16.73 17.18 -1.64
CA VAL A 22 16.10 16.65 -2.85
C VAL A 22 14.88 17.49 -3.21
N ASP A 23 14.01 17.81 -2.24
CA ASP A 23 12.86 18.68 -2.52
C ASP A 23 13.28 20.05 -3.06
N GLU A 24 14.28 20.68 -2.43
CA GLU A 24 14.84 21.97 -2.85
C GLU A 24 15.41 21.90 -4.28
N ALA A 25 16.21 20.87 -4.59
CA ALA A 25 16.82 20.67 -5.90
C ALA A 25 15.79 20.47 -7.02
N LEU A 26 14.63 19.89 -6.70
CA LEU A 26 13.54 19.72 -7.66
C LEU A 26 12.69 20.98 -7.86
N GLY A 27 12.82 21.97 -6.98
CA GLY A 27 12.11 23.24 -7.06
C GLY A 27 10.58 23.07 -7.11
N ASP A 28 9.90 24.05 -7.71
CA ASP A 28 8.43 24.10 -7.74
C ASP A 28 7.79 23.37 -8.95
N ASP A 29 8.58 22.72 -9.81
CA ASP A 29 8.02 21.93 -10.90
C ASP A 29 7.51 20.57 -10.40
N LEU A 30 6.18 20.47 -10.28
CA LEU A 30 5.44 19.29 -9.83
C LEU A 30 4.97 18.40 -10.99
N SER A 31 5.48 18.61 -12.21
CA SER A 31 5.14 17.84 -13.41
C SER A 31 6.23 16.86 -13.86
N GLN A 32 7.31 16.76 -13.09
CA GLN A 32 8.47 15.95 -13.41
C GLN A 32 8.19 14.44 -13.34
N PRO A 33 9.02 13.61 -14.01
CA PRO A 33 8.95 12.16 -13.84
C PRO A 33 9.20 11.73 -12.39
N ALA A 34 8.73 10.53 -12.05
CA ALA A 34 9.06 9.91 -10.78
C ALA A 34 10.54 9.50 -10.74
N ARG A 35 11.11 9.38 -9.55
CA ARG A 35 12.52 9.00 -9.35
C ARG A 35 12.64 7.96 -8.25
N LEU A 36 13.61 7.06 -8.41
CA LEU A 36 14.07 6.20 -7.34
C LEU A 36 15.39 6.76 -6.79
N LEU A 37 15.54 6.70 -5.48
CA LEU A 37 16.68 7.21 -4.73
C LEU A 37 17.37 6.02 -4.04
N MET A 38 18.69 5.96 -4.13
CA MET A 38 19.50 4.93 -3.47
C MET A 38 20.54 5.61 -2.59
N PHE A 39 20.83 5.01 -1.44
CA PHE A 39 21.84 5.49 -0.51
C PHE A 39 22.74 4.33 -0.07
N GLU A 40 24.04 4.49 -0.25
CA GLU A 40 25.07 3.50 0.06
C GLU A 40 26.16 4.17 0.93
N PRO A 41 26.50 3.64 2.11
CA PRO A 41 27.60 4.17 2.90
C PRO A 41 28.94 3.95 2.19
N ASP A 42 29.83 4.94 2.25
CA ASP A 42 31.20 4.84 1.74
C ASP A 42 32.23 5.42 2.73
N ASP A 43 33.52 5.31 2.40
CA ASP A 43 34.62 5.78 3.26
C ASP A 43 34.57 7.29 3.57
N ASN A 44 33.84 8.07 2.77
CA ASN A 44 33.71 9.53 2.90
C ASN A 44 32.31 9.97 3.34
N GLY A 45 31.40 9.04 3.63
CA GLY A 45 30.03 9.33 4.04
C GLY A 45 28.99 8.45 3.36
N LEU A 46 28.18 9.06 2.49
CA LEU A 46 27.02 8.44 1.85
C LEU A 46 27.04 8.75 0.35
N THR A 47 27.20 7.71 -0.47
CA THR A 47 26.96 7.78 -1.91
C THR A 47 25.45 7.84 -2.17
N PHE A 48 25.06 8.78 -3.04
CA PHE A 48 23.67 9.03 -3.41
C PHE A 48 23.46 8.73 -4.89
N GLY A 49 22.54 7.80 -5.17
CA GLY A 49 22.12 7.44 -6.52
C GLY A 49 20.71 7.94 -6.83
N VAL A 50 20.50 8.43 -8.06
CA VAL A 50 19.18 8.80 -8.57
C VAL A 50 18.93 8.08 -9.88
N LYS A 51 17.79 7.40 -9.96
CA LYS A 51 17.27 6.85 -11.22
C LYS A 51 15.98 7.58 -11.57
N GLU A 52 16.04 8.41 -12.61
CA GLU A 52 14.83 8.96 -13.21
C GLU A 52 14.07 7.87 -13.96
N LEU A 53 12.75 7.83 -13.77
CA LEU A 53 11.88 6.88 -14.46
C LEU A 53 11.34 7.51 -15.76
N PRO A 54 11.11 6.70 -16.81
CA PRO A 54 10.34 7.11 -17.98
C PRO A 54 9.05 7.84 -17.59
N ARG A 55 8.62 8.78 -18.44
CA ARG A 55 7.36 9.50 -18.23
C ARG A 55 6.21 8.51 -18.04
N CYS A 56 5.37 8.78 -17.05
CA CYS A 56 4.23 7.98 -16.65
C CYS A 56 4.54 6.61 -16.02
N GLN A 57 5.80 6.17 -15.93
CA GLN A 57 6.12 4.94 -15.20
C GLN A 57 6.02 5.16 -13.69
N HIS A 58 5.21 4.32 -13.02
CA HIS A 58 5.03 4.41 -11.58
C HIS A 58 6.15 3.67 -10.83
N PRO A 59 6.74 4.22 -9.75
CA PRO A 59 7.83 3.56 -9.00
C PRO A 59 7.52 2.14 -8.53
N LEU A 60 6.28 1.87 -8.15
CA LEU A 60 5.82 0.53 -7.76
C LEU A 60 6.11 -0.52 -8.84
N GLU A 61 5.94 -0.18 -10.12
CA GLU A 61 6.19 -1.10 -11.24
C GLU A 61 7.65 -1.55 -11.31
N VAL A 62 8.58 -0.69 -10.90
CA VAL A 62 10.02 -0.97 -10.89
C VAL A 62 10.44 -1.71 -9.61
N LEU A 63 9.78 -1.42 -8.50
CA LEU A 63 10.11 -1.99 -7.19
C LEU A 63 9.50 -3.38 -6.96
N MET A 64 8.42 -3.74 -7.65
CA MET A 64 7.79 -5.06 -7.48
C MET A 64 8.77 -6.19 -7.80
N GLY A 65 9.05 -7.03 -6.79
CA GLY A 65 9.98 -8.15 -6.90
C GLY A 65 11.46 -7.76 -6.84
N PHE A 66 11.78 -6.46 -6.74
CA PHE A 66 13.14 -6.00 -6.55
C PHE A 66 13.61 -6.25 -5.11
N VAL A 67 14.88 -6.61 -4.98
CA VAL A 67 15.59 -6.72 -3.69
C VAL A 67 16.84 -5.85 -3.78
N ALA A 68 16.94 -4.89 -2.88
CA ALA A 68 18.05 -3.96 -2.79
C ALA A 68 19.31 -4.69 -2.29
N PRO A 69 20.48 -4.51 -2.93
CA PRO A 69 21.76 -5.03 -2.45
C PRO A 69 22.03 -4.69 -0.97
N ASP A 70 22.66 -5.61 -0.24
CA ASP A 70 22.84 -5.51 1.22
C ASP A 70 23.64 -4.27 1.64
N GLU A 71 24.52 -3.79 0.77
CA GLU A 71 25.31 -2.56 0.95
C GLU A 71 24.46 -1.27 0.94
N TRP A 72 23.25 -1.30 0.37
CA TRP A 72 22.38 -0.12 0.38
C TRP A 72 21.80 0.10 1.78
N ALA A 73 22.09 1.26 2.37
CA ALA A 73 21.59 1.65 3.67
C ALA A 73 20.14 2.16 3.62
N ALA A 74 19.70 2.74 2.50
CA ALA A 74 18.34 3.21 2.32
C ALA A 74 17.90 3.21 0.85
N LEU A 75 16.59 3.25 0.64
CA LEU A 75 15.93 3.34 -0.65
C LEU A 75 14.78 4.35 -0.55
N GLY A 76 14.57 5.14 -1.59
CA GLY A 76 13.51 6.12 -1.63
C GLY A 76 12.85 6.26 -2.99
N ALA A 77 11.74 6.99 -2.98
CA ALA A 77 10.99 7.34 -4.18
C ALA A 77 10.50 8.78 -4.12
N VAL A 78 10.60 9.46 -5.24
CA VAL A 78 9.93 10.74 -5.50
C VAL A 78 8.75 10.46 -6.43
N CYS A 79 7.55 10.77 -5.97
CA CYS A 79 6.31 10.58 -6.72
C CYS A 79 5.63 11.92 -6.98
N HIS A 80 4.98 12.04 -8.13
CA HIS A 80 4.17 13.20 -8.49
C HIS A 80 2.73 12.78 -8.73
N GLY A 81 1.78 13.62 -8.34
CA GLY A 81 0.38 13.22 -8.41
C GLY A 81 -0.60 14.35 -8.16
N TRP A 82 -1.75 13.95 -7.62
CA TRP A 82 -2.83 14.83 -7.20
C TRP A 82 -3.23 14.44 -5.78
N ALA A 83 -3.49 15.44 -4.94
CA ALA A 83 -4.14 15.26 -3.64
C ALA A 83 -5.50 15.95 -3.66
N THR A 84 -6.43 15.49 -2.82
CA THR A 84 -7.76 16.05 -2.63
C THR A 84 -8.19 15.82 -1.18
N ARG A 85 -9.14 16.62 -0.67
CA ARG A 85 -9.81 16.35 0.60
C ARG A 85 -10.96 15.35 0.44
N GLN A 86 -11.37 15.03 -0.79
CA GLN A 86 -12.44 14.09 -1.10
C GLN A 86 -11.91 12.66 -1.04
N LEU A 87 -12.35 11.90 -0.03
CA LEU A 87 -11.87 10.52 0.19
C LEU A 87 -12.47 9.51 -0.80
N THR A 88 -13.60 9.83 -1.43
CA THR A 88 -14.38 8.90 -2.26
C THR A 88 -14.13 9.07 -3.76
N VAL A 89 -13.34 10.05 -4.17
CA VAL A 89 -13.08 10.36 -5.58
C VAL A 89 -11.59 10.19 -5.83
N ARG A 90 -11.24 9.59 -6.97
CA ARG A 90 -9.85 9.53 -7.42
C ARG A 90 -9.27 10.95 -7.41
N PRO A 91 -8.13 11.23 -6.74
CA PRO A 91 -7.61 12.59 -6.61
C PRO A 91 -7.44 13.33 -7.94
N SER A 92 -7.09 12.63 -9.03
CA SER A 92 -6.97 13.23 -10.36
C SER A 92 -8.29 13.78 -10.93
N ASN A 93 -9.43 13.33 -10.40
CA ASN A 93 -10.77 13.66 -10.91
C ASN A 93 -11.52 14.61 -9.96
N ALA A 94 -11.00 14.84 -8.75
CA ALA A 94 -11.64 15.72 -7.77
C ALA A 94 -11.58 17.20 -8.23
N GLU A 95 -12.59 17.97 -7.86
CA GLU A 95 -12.69 19.41 -8.17
C GLU A 95 -11.69 20.24 -7.37
N ASP A 96 -11.45 19.87 -6.11
CA ASP A 96 -10.52 20.54 -5.19
C ASP A 96 -9.08 20.01 -5.30
N ARG A 97 -8.76 19.29 -6.40
CA ARG A 97 -7.47 18.64 -6.55
C ARG A 97 -6.33 19.64 -6.60
N VAL A 98 -5.24 19.31 -5.91
CA VAL A 98 -3.98 20.07 -5.95
C VAL A 98 -2.85 19.18 -6.45
N ARG A 99 -1.95 19.76 -7.26
CA ARG A 99 -0.73 19.06 -7.67
C ARG A 99 0.16 18.85 -6.46
N ILE A 100 0.73 17.65 -6.34
CA ILE A 100 1.65 17.32 -5.27
C ILE A 100 2.90 16.60 -5.78
N ARG A 101 3.99 16.76 -5.02
CA ARG A 101 5.15 15.86 -5.01
C ARG A 101 5.24 15.22 -3.63
N SER A 102 5.44 13.92 -3.55
CA SER A 102 5.80 13.23 -2.30
C SER A 102 7.18 12.63 -2.41
N ILE A 103 7.90 12.62 -1.30
CA ILE A 103 9.22 12.01 -1.17
C ILE A 103 9.14 11.05 0.01
N HIS A 104 9.53 9.81 -0.20
CA HIS A 104 9.59 8.78 0.84
C HIS A 104 10.95 8.10 0.81
N VAL A 105 11.57 7.91 1.97
CA VAL A 105 12.81 7.15 2.13
C VAL A 105 12.64 6.19 3.30
N SER A 106 12.98 4.92 3.05
CA SER A 106 13.10 3.88 4.06
C SER A 106 14.56 3.48 4.20
N ALA A 107 15.06 3.43 5.43
CA ALA A 107 16.38 2.93 5.76
C ALA A 107 16.28 1.47 6.21
N ARG A 108 17.33 0.68 5.94
CA ARG A 108 17.39 -0.77 6.20
C ARG A 108 17.33 -1.13 7.68
N ASP A 109 17.62 -0.17 8.54
CA ASP A 109 17.51 -0.27 9.99
C ASP A 109 16.10 0.03 10.53
N GLY A 110 15.14 0.28 9.63
CA GLY A 110 13.74 0.57 9.92
C GLY A 110 13.42 2.06 10.07
N GLY A 111 14.40 2.95 9.95
CA GLY A 111 14.15 4.39 9.95
C GLY A 111 13.38 4.85 8.71
N GLU A 112 12.40 5.74 8.88
CA GLU A 112 11.62 6.26 7.76
C GLU A 112 11.45 7.77 7.84
N ILE A 113 11.53 8.42 6.69
CA ILE A 113 11.19 9.82 6.50
C ILE A 113 10.33 9.94 5.26
N GLY A 114 9.26 10.73 5.38
CA GLY A 114 8.43 11.10 4.26
C GLY A 114 7.98 12.55 4.37
N GLY A 115 7.59 13.11 3.24
CA GLY A 115 6.99 14.43 3.19
C GLY A 115 6.38 14.71 1.83
N TYR A 116 5.70 15.83 1.73
CA TYR A 116 5.06 16.25 0.50
C TYR A 116 5.13 17.77 0.30
N ARG A 117 5.07 18.18 -0.95
CA ARG A 117 4.88 19.57 -1.37
C ARG A 117 3.59 19.67 -2.17
N GLN A 118 2.73 20.61 -1.81
CA GLN A 118 1.57 20.99 -2.59
C GLN A 118 1.89 22.23 -3.45
N ALA A 119 1.23 22.37 -4.60
CA ALA A 119 1.40 23.54 -5.45
C ALA A 119 1.15 24.85 -4.68
N GLY A 120 2.14 25.74 -4.67
CA GLY A 120 2.07 27.04 -3.97
C GLY A 120 2.24 26.96 -2.46
N SER A 121 2.66 25.81 -1.91
CA SER A 121 2.93 25.61 -0.48
C SER A 121 4.37 25.13 -0.25
N PRO A 122 4.96 25.38 0.93
CA PRO A 122 6.24 24.79 1.30
C PRO A 122 6.15 23.26 1.40
N PHE A 123 7.31 22.60 1.38
CA PHE A 123 7.39 21.18 1.68
C PHE A 123 7.15 20.93 3.17
N GLU A 124 6.37 19.90 3.47
CA GLU A 124 6.00 19.50 4.82
C GLU A 124 6.45 18.06 5.05
N LEU A 125 7.13 17.81 6.17
CA LEU A 125 7.42 16.45 6.63
C LEU A 125 6.13 15.83 7.17
N ALA A 126 5.86 14.60 6.73
CA ALA A 126 4.72 13.83 7.21
C ALA A 126 4.98 13.32 8.64
N PRO A 127 3.99 13.35 9.53
CA PRO A 127 4.12 12.75 10.85
C PRO A 127 4.05 11.22 10.76
N GLY A 128 5.06 10.54 11.28
CA GLY A 128 5.09 9.09 11.40
C GLY A 128 5.46 8.33 10.11
N PRO A 129 5.42 6.99 10.16
CA PRO A 129 5.75 6.15 9.01
C PRO A 129 4.72 6.31 7.89
N ALA A 130 5.17 6.27 6.65
CA ALA A 130 4.29 6.43 5.50
C ALA A 130 3.53 5.12 5.21
N GLU A 131 2.23 5.21 5.00
CA GLU A 131 1.41 4.06 4.58
C GLU A 131 1.04 4.17 3.10
N GLY A 132 1.05 3.02 2.41
CA GLY A 132 0.67 2.92 1.01
C GLY A 132 1.62 2.04 0.20
N MET A 133 1.28 1.84 -1.07
CA MET A 133 1.96 0.86 -1.93
C MET A 133 3.43 1.18 -2.19
N VAL A 134 3.79 2.46 -2.33
CA VAL A 134 5.18 2.86 -2.58
C VAL A 134 6.04 2.68 -1.32
N PRO A 135 5.67 3.22 -0.14
CA PRO A 135 6.37 2.92 1.11
C PRO A 135 6.53 1.42 1.39
N ASP A 136 5.48 0.62 1.15
CA ASP A 136 5.55 -0.83 1.30
C ASP A 136 6.55 -1.47 0.36
N ALA A 137 6.55 -1.07 -0.92
CA ALA A 137 7.51 -1.58 -1.89
C ALA A 137 8.97 -1.23 -1.53
N LEU A 138 9.21 -0.05 -0.95
CA LEU A 138 10.53 0.35 -0.43
C LEU A 138 10.97 -0.56 0.73
N ARG A 139 10.08 -0.82 1.70
CA ARG A 139 10.34 -1.74 2.81
C ARG A 139 10.65 -3.15 2.29
N ARG A 140 9.80 -3.69 1.41
CA ARG A 140 9.97 -5.03 0.85
C ARG A 140 11.26 -5.16 0.06
N ALA A 141 11.64 -4.14 -0.72
CA ALA A 141 12.92 -4.12 -1.41
C ALA A 141 14.12 -4.17 -0.45
N LEU A 142 14.02 -3.57 0.74
CA LEU A 142 15.04 -3.62 1.79
C LEU A 142 14.95 -4.86 2.70
N GLY A 143 14.01 -5.78 2.43
CA GLY A 143 13.78 -6.97 3.27
C GLY A 143 13.04 -6.68 4.58
N LEU A 144 12.42 -5.51 4.71
CA LEU A 144 11.68 -5.09 5.90
C LEU A 144 10.21 -5.55 5.86
N PRO A 145 9.58 -5.78 7.03
CA PRO A 145 8.14 -6.01 7.11
C PRO A 145 7.37 -4.72 6.80
N THR A 146 6.18 -4.84 6.21
CA THR A 146 5.24 -3.73 6.09
C THR A 146 4.36 -3.59 7.32
N ALA A 147 3.66 -2.46 7.44
CA ALA A 147 2.67 -2.28 8.50
C ALA A 147 1.58 -3.36 8.41
N PRO A 148 1.07 -3.88 9.54
CA PRO A 148 -0.03 -4.84 9.56
C PRO A 148 -1.21 -4.37 8.71
N ALA A 149 -2.01 -5.32 8.24
CA ALA A 149 -3.24 -5.02 7.54
C ALA A 149 -4.18 -4.20 8.42
N SER A 150 -4.64 -3.05 7.93
CA SER A 150 -5.65 -2.23 8.60
C SER A 150 -7.08 -2.72 8.33
N ILE A 151 -7.26 -3.57 7.32
CA ILE A 151 -8.55 -4.14 6.92
C ILE A 151 -8.61 -5.59 7.44
N PRO A 152 -9.65 -5.97 8.20
CA PRO A 152 -9.87 -7.36 8.59
C PRO A 152 -10.12 -8.25 7.36
N THR A 153 -9.56 -9.46 7.31
CA THR A 153 -9.86 -10.41 6.23
C THR A 153 -11.32 -10.84 6.17
N ALA A 154 -12.07 -10.69 7.26
CA ALA A 154 -13.51 -10.90 7.27
C ALA A 154 -14.24 -9.98 6.28
N GLU A 155 -13.76 -8.75 6.06
CA GLU A 155 -14.35 -7.85 5.06
C GLU A 155 -14.20 -8.43 3.65
N LEU A 156 -13.01 -8.94 3.32
CA LEU A 156 -12.72 -9.61 2.06
C LEU A 156 -13.59 -10.86 1.88
N ALA A 157 -13.60 -11.75 2.88
CA ALA A 157 -14.37 -12.99 2.83
C ALA A 157 -15.88 -12.72 2.74
N GLY A 158 -16.36 -11.66 3.40
CA GLY A 158 -17.72 -11.18 3.27
C GLY A 158 -18.05 -10.69 1.88
N ALA A 159 -17.19 -9.88 1.27
CA ALA A 159 -17.42 -9.39 -0.09
C ALA A 159 -17.45 -10.54 -1.11
N ASP A 160 -16.47 -11.45 -1.08
CA ASP A 160 -16.43 -12.64 -1.95
C ASP A 160 -17.69 -13.51 -1.78
N TRP A 161 -18.17 -13.66 -0.54
CA TRP A 161 -19.38 -14.44 -0.26
C TRP A 161 -20.65 -13.75 -0.77
N LEU A 162 -20.76 -12.43 -0.62
CA LEU A 162 -21.89 -11.67 -1.18
C LEU A 162 -21.89 -11.73 -2.71
N ASP A 163 -20.74 -11.63 -3.37
CA ASP A 163 -20.61 -11.84 -4.82
C ASP A 163 -21.11 -13.23 -5.22
N ALA A 164 -20.68 -14.29 -4.51
CA ALA A 164 -21.13 -15.65 -4.76
C ALA A 164 -22.65 -15.83 -4.58
N ILE A 165 -23.28 -15.10 -3.63
CA ILE A 165 -24.74 -15.11 -3.44
C ILE A 165 -25.47 -14.39 -4.57
N LEU A 166 -24.91 -13.29 -5.08
CA LEU A 166 -25.46 -12.57 -6.22
C LEU A 166 -25.41 -13.42 -7.49
N ASP A 167 -24.37 -14.25 -7.64
CA ASP A 167 -24.23 -15.20 -8.74
C ASP A 167 -25.11 -16.45 -8.56
N ASP A 168 -25.19 -16.98 -7.34
CA ASP A 168 -26.00 -18.14 -6.95
C ASP A 168 -26.57 -17.99 -5.54
N ALA A 169 -27.88 -17.72 -5.44
CA ALA A 169 -28.56 -17.58 -4.15
C ALA A 169 -28.44 -18.82 -3.23
N SER A 170 -28.10 -20.00 -3.75
CA SER A 170 -27.84 -21.19 -2.92
C SER A 170 -26.58 -21.06 -2.05
N ALA A 171 -25.66 -20.15 -2.40
CA ALA A 171 -24.43 -19.89 -1.66
C ALA A 171 -24.67 -19.34 -0.25
N VAL A 172 -25.88 -18.84 0.06
CA VAL A 172 -26.27 -18.37 1.40
C VAL A 172 -26.04 -19.45 2.48
N ALA A 173 -26.18 -20.73 2.13
CA ALA A 173 -25.99 -21.83 3.08
C ALA A 173 -24.51 -22.12 3.42
N ARG A 174 -23.55 -21.47 2.76
CA ARG A 174 -22.12 -21.80 2.81
C ARG A 174 -21.27 -20.54 3.02
N PRO A 175 -21.35 -19.86 4.18
CA PRO A 175 -20.40 -18.80 4.49
C PRO A 175 -18.97 -19.37 4.57
N PRO A 176 -17.94 -18.62 4.16
CA PRO A 176 -16.55 -19.05 4.27
C PRO A 176 -16.14 -19.14 5.74
N GLU A 177 -16.07 -20.37 6.26
CA GLU A 177 -15.58 -20.67 7.60
C GLU A 177 -14.54 -21.80 7.58
N PRO A 178 -13.39 -21.64 8.27
CA PRO A 178 -12.96 -20.43 8.98
C PRO A 178 -12.67 -19.26 8.03
N VAL A 179 -12.78 -18.02 8.53
CA VAL A 179 -12.35 -16.84 7.77
C VAL A 179 -10.82 -16.92 7.61
N PRO A 180 -10.28 -16.88 6.37
CA PRO A 180 -8.84 -16.96 6.14
C PRO A 180 -8.13 -15.73 6.72
N ASP A 181 -6.88 -15.87 7.15
CA ASP A 181 -6.05 -14.71 7.44
C ASP A 181 -5.38 -14.15 6.16
N TRP A 182 -4.62 -13.04 6.29
CA TRP A 182 -4.01 -12.41 5.12
C TRP A 182 -2.87 -13.25 4.51
N ASP A 183 -2.23 -14.12 5.28
CA ASP A 183 -1.23 -15.05 4.77
C ASP A 183 -1.88 -16.20 4.00
N ASP A 184 -3.05 -16.70 4.45
CA ASP A 184 -3.86 -17.65 3.70
C ASP A 184 -4.27 -17.07 2.33
N VAL A 185 -4.81 -15.84 2.32
CA VAL A 185 -5.20 -15.13 1.08
C VAL A 185 -4.01 -14.95 0.15
N ARG A 186 -2.87 -14.51 0.68
CA ARG A 186 -1.62 -14.40 -0.07
C ARG A 186 -1.21 -15.75 -0.67
N TRP A 187 -1.30 -16.83 0.10
CA TRP A 187 -0.96 -18.18 -0.37
C TRP A 187 -1.90 -18.68 -1.47
N GLU A 188 -3.19 -18.34 -1.41
CA GLU A 188 -4.13 -18.62 -2.51
C GLU A 188 -3.72 -17.94 -3.82
N VAL A 189 -3.24 -16.69 -3.76
CA VAL A 189 -2.72 -15.98 -4.95
C VAL A 189 -1.43 -16.63 -5.46
N ILE A 190 -0.49 -16.96 -4.56
CA ILE A 190 0.76 -17.65 -4.92
C ILE A 190 0.49 -18.99 -5.61
N THR A 191 -0.50 -19.74 -5.12
CA THR A 191 -0.86 -21.06 -5.67
C THR A 191 -1.79 -20.98 -6.88
N GLY A 192 -2.22 -19.78 -7.29
CA GLY A 192 -3.15 -19.57 -8.39
C GLY A 192 -4.60 -20.01 -8.09
N ARG A 193 -4.93 -20.27 -6.82
CA ARG A 193 -6.29 -20.59 -6.38
C ARG A 193 -7.18 -19.35 -6.33
N ARG A 194 -6.58 -18.18 -6.18
CA ARG A 194 -7.23 -16.87 -6.23
C ARG A 194 -6.57 -16.01 -7.31
N VAL A 195 -7.38 -15.44 -8.19
CA VAL A 195 -6.93 -14.47 -9.20
C VAL A 195 -7.37 -13.09 -8.74
N VAL A 196 -6.43 -12.15 -8.61
CA VAL A 196 -6.77 -10.76 -8.25
C VAL A 196 -6.12 -9.75 -9.18
N GLY A 197 -6.94 -9.15 -10.05
CA GLY A 197 -6.48 -8.15 -11.02
C GLY A 197 -5.20 -8.61 -11.72
N ASP A 198 -4.19 -7.75 -11.72
CA ASP A 198 -2.88 -8.01 -12.34
C ASP A 198 -1.82 -8.54 -11.36
N LEU A 199 -2.21 -8.97 -10.15
CA LEU A 199 -1.26 -9.47 -9.14
C LEU A 199 -0.78 -10.88 -9.51
N SER A 200 0.45 -10.98 -10.02
CA SER A 200 1.07 -12.27 -10.35
C SER A 200 1.48 -13.08 -9.11
N PRO A 201 1.54 -14.43 -9.19
CA PRO A 201 2.06 -15.29 -8.11
C PRO A 201 3.47 -14.94 -7.64
N THR A 202 4.35 -14.53 -8.57
CA THR A 202 5.73 -14.15 -8.26
C THR A 202 5.77 -12.88 -7.39
N VAL A 203 5.00 -11.85 -7.77
CA VAL A 203 4.89 -10.62 -6.97
C VAL A 203 4.22 -10.92 -5.63
N ALA A 204 3.17 -11.74 -5.64
CA ALA A 204 2.49 -12.17 -4.43
C ALA A 204 3.40 -12.95 -3.47
N THR A 205 4.47 -13.61 -3.95
CA THR A 205 5.49 -14.28 -3.12
C THR A 205 6.43 -13.27 -2.45
N TRP A 206 6.75 -12.18 -3.15
CA TRP A 206 7.64 -11.12 -2.66
C TRP A 206 6.99 -10.18 -1.64
N MET A 207 5.67 -9.95 -1.74
CA MET A 207 4.89 -9.14 -0.80
C MET A 207 4.93 -9.72 0.64
N ASP A 208 4.22 -9.11 1.56
CA ASP A 208 3.81 -9.75 2.83
C ASP A 208 2.30 -9.56 2.99
N ALA A 209 1.73 -10.11 4.07
CA ALA A 209 0.30 -10.02 4.37
C ALA A 209 -0.23 -8.57 4.38
N GLY A 210 0.52 -7.62 4.96
CA GLY A 210 0.12 -6.22 5.05
C GLY A 210 0.04 -5.53 3.68
N MET A 211 1.03 -5.78 2.82
CA MET A 211 1.04 -5.24 1.46
C MET A 211 -0.06 -5.86 0.58
N VAL A 212 -0.31 -7.18 0.72
CA VAL A 212 -1.42 -7.86 0.03
C VAL A 212 -2.76 -7.27 0.45
N ALA A 213 -2.98 -7.04 1.75
CA ALA A 213 -4.19 -6.42 2.26
C ALA A 213 -4.45 -5.03 1.64
N ARG A 214 -3.41 -4.17 1.58
CA ARG A 214 -3.51 -2.84 0.97
C ARG A 214 -3.67 -2.87 -0.54
N TRP A 215 -3.13 -3.89 -1.22
CA TRP A 215 -3.36 -4.10 -2.65
C TRP A 215 -4.84 -4.43 -2.94
N LEU A 216 -5.44 -5.27 -2.09
CA LEU A 216 -6.79 -5.80 -2.28
C LEU A 216 -7.89 -4.89 -1.74
N GLY A 217 -7.65 -4.16 -0.65
CA GLY A 217 -8.66 -3.31 -0.02
C GLY A 217 -9.46 -2.42 -0.98
N PRO A 218 -8.81 -1.65 -1.87
CA PRO A 218 -9.50 -0.76 -2.79
C PRO A 218 -10.36 -1.45 -3.87
N THR A 219 -10.21 -2.76 -4.10
CA THR A 219 -10.94 -3.44 -5.18
C THR A 219 -12.35 -3.86 -4.79
N TYR A 220 -12.68 -3.84 -3.50
CA TYR A 220 -13.96 -4.35 -3.01
C TYR A 220 -15.00 -3.25 -2.75
N PRO A 221 -16.26 -3.46 -3.12
CA PRO A 221 -17.34 -2.53 -2.79
C PRO A 221 -17.45 -2.34 -1.28
N CYS A 222 -17.92 -1.17 -0.85
CA CYS A 222 -18.32 -0.95 0.53
C CYS A 222 -19.38 -2.01 0.93
N THR A 223 -19.15 -2.70 2.05
CA THR A 223 -20.03 -3.74 2.59
C THR A 223 -21.50 -3.33 2.61
N THR A 224 -21.79 -2.06 2.93
CA THR A 224 -23.17 -1.53 2.98
C THR A 224 -23.87 -1.57 1.62
N ASP A 225 -23.18 -1.15 0.56
CA ASP A 225 -23.74 -1.14 -0.79
C ASP A 225 -23.96 -2.57 -1.29
N HIS A 226 -23.03 -3.47 -0.90
CA HIS A 226 -23.08 -4.86 -1.29
C HIS A 226 -24.25 -5.61 -0.64
N LEU A 227 -24.46 -5.39 0.66
CA LEU A 227 -25.62 -5.92 1.40
C LEU A 227 -26.95 -5.39 0.83
N ALA A 228 -26.99 -4.12 0.41
CA ALA A 228 -28.18 -3.54 -0.20
C ALA A 228 -28.52 -4.19 -1.56
N ALA A 229 -27.52 -4.62 -2.32
CA ALA A 229 -27.72 -5.40 -3.54
C ALA A 229 -28.30 -6.79 -3.22
N VAL A 230 -27.67 -7.53 -2.30
CA VAL A 230 -28.12 -8.88 -1.94
C VAL A 230 -29.53 -8.89 -1.35
N ARG A 231 -29.89 -7.89 -0.53
CA ARG A 231 -31.25 -7.75 0.01
C ARG A 231 -32.35 -7.76 -1.04
N ARG A 232 -32.06 -7.27 -2.25
CA ARG A 232 -33.02 -7.24 -3.38
C ARG A 232 -33.10 -8.57 -4.12
N SER A 233 -32.14 -9.48 -3.91
CA SER A 233 -31.95 -10.69 -4.70
C SER A 233 -32.30 -11.98 -3.96
N VAL A 234 -32.36 -11.96 -2.62
CA VAL A 234 -32.67 -13.13 -1.78
C VAL A 234 -33.96 -12.94 -0.98
N ASP A 235 -34.54 -14.03 -0.48
CA ASP A 235 -35.69 -13.94 0.42
C ASP A 235 -35.30 -13.36 1.81
N PRO A 236 -36.27 -12.87 2.60
CA PRO A 236 -35.99 -12.23 3.88
C PRO A 236 -35.26 -13.13 4.90
N ALA A 237 -35.55 -14.43 4.94
CA ALA A 237 -34.93 -15.34 5.91
C ALA A 237 -33.47 -15.63 5.53
N ALA A 238 -33.19 -15.75 4.24
CA ALA A 238 -31.83 -15.80 3.71
C ALA A 238 -31.06 -14.52 4.06
N TYR A 239 -31.66 -13.34 3.86
CA TYR A 239 -31.03 -12.07 4.21
C TYR A 239 -30.72 -11.94 5.71
N ASP A 240 -31.64 -12.37 6.58
CA ASP A 240 -31.42 -12.37 8.03
C ASP A 240 -30.23 -13.26 8.43
N THR A 241 -30.05 -14.39 7.74
CA THR A 241 -28.91 -15.30 7.93
C THR A 241 -27.58 -14.63 7.55
N ILE A 242 -27.57 -13.87 6.44
CA ILE A 242 -26.40 -13.11 6.00
C ILE A 242 -26.04 -12.04 7.04
N VAL A 243 -27.01 -11.23 7.47
CA VAL A 243 -26.80 -10.18 8.48
C VAL A 243 -26.31 -10.78 9.81
N ALA A 244 -26.88 -11.91 10.25
CA ALA A 244 -26.43 -12.59 11.45
C ALA A 244 -24.96 -13.06 11.34
N THR A 245 -24.54 -13.52 10.17
CA THR A 245 -23.15 -13.92 9.90
C THR A 245 -22.20 -12.73 9.94
N PHE A 246 -22.55 -11.62 9.27
CA PHE A 246 -21.75 -10.40 9.28
C PHE A 246 -21.60 -9.80 10.69
N ARG A 247 -22.64 -9.87 11.54
CA ARG A 247 -22.53 -9.52 12.97
C ARG A 247 -21.60 -10.44 13.74
N ARG A 248 -21.65 -11.76 13.48
CA ARG A 248 -20.73 -12.73 14.11
C ARG A 248 -19.27 -12.44 13.77
N TRP A 249 -19.00 -11.94 12.56
CA TRP A 249 -17.68 -11.50 12.14
C TRP A 249 -17.32 -10.07 12.56
N ALA A 250 -18.16 -9.41 13.35
CA ALA A 250 -18.00 -8.02 13.79
C ALA A 250 -17.89 -6.99 12.64
N LEU A 251 -18.48 -7.29 11.47
CA LEU A 251 -18.55 -6.38 10.33
C LEU A 251 -19.78 -5.46 10.38
N LEU A 252 -20.75 -5.79 11.23
CA LEU A 252 -21.95 -5.00 11.49
C LEU A 252 -22.16 -4.88 13.00
N ALA A 253 -22.76 -3.76 13.40
CA ALA A 253 -23.24 -3.53 14.76
C ALA A 253 -24.54 -4.30 15.09
#